data_AF-A0AAE0L5U5-F1
#
_entry.id   AF-A0AAE0L5U5-F1
#
_cell.length_a   1.000
_cell.length_b   1.000
_cell.length_c   1.000
_cell.angle_alpha   90.00
_cell.angle_beta   90.00
_cell.angle_gamma   90.00
#
_symmetry.space_group_name_H-M   'P 1'
#
loop_
_entity.id
_entity.type
_entity.pdbx_description
1 polymer ?
#
loop_
_entity_poly.entity_id
_entity_poly.type
_entity_poly.pdbx_seq_one_letter_code
_entity_poly.pdbx_strand_id
1 'polypeptide(L)'
;MLRAAVTRGTGRPAASGWPSAAAAGKTGTSDDYRDAWFAGYTPAMSCVVWVGKDDNSPLPGTGASLAAPLWARFMRAASGAGIPVEKGVTKRRVTKWRGVN
;
A
#
# COMPACT_ATOMS: atom_id res chain seq x y z
N MET A 1 -2.63 11.70 1.40
CA MET A 1 -1.42 11.58 0.57
C MET A 1 -0.97 10.13 0.35
N LEU A 2 -0.76 9.29 1.38
CA LEU A 2 -0.25 7.91 1.20
C LEU A 2 -1.17 6.97 0.40
N ARG A 3 -2.49 7.12 0.52
CA ARG A 3 -3.44 6.38 -0.33
C ARG A 3 -3.25 6.68 -1.82
N ALA A 4 -2.83 7.90 -2.19
CA ALA A 4 -2.55 8.24 -3.58
C ALA A 4 -1.34 7.47 -4.13
N ALA A 5 -0.33 7.19 -3.28
CA ALA A 5 0.83 6.41 -3.69
C ALA A 5 0.46 4.96 -4.02
N VAL A 6 -0.47 4.36 -3.29
CA VAL A 6 -1.00 3.00 -3.56
C VAL A 6 -2.00 2.98 -4.72
N THR A 7 -2.82 4.02 -4.90
CA THR A 7 -3.84 4.03 -5.96
C THR A 7 -3.33 4.52 -7.31
N ARG A 8 -2.37 5.44 -7.33
CA ARG A 8 -1.90 6.13 -8.54
C ARG A 8 -0.38 6.23 -8.68
N GLY A 9 0.37 5.92 -7.63
CA GLY A 9 1.82 6.09 -7.59
C GLY A 9 2.59 4.76 -7.59
N THR A 10 3.81 4.80 -7.06
CA THR A 10 4.75 3.67 -7.04
C THR A 10 4.29 2.50 -6.17
N GLY A 11 3.34 2.71 -5.26
CA GLY A 11 2.77 1.67 -4.41
C GLY A 11 1.64 0.87 -5.06
N ARG A 12 1.32 1.11 -6.34
CA ARG A 12 0.27 0.37 -7.08
C ARG A 12 0.32 -1.15 -6.95
N PRO A 13 1.49 -1.81 -6.96
CA PRO A 13 1.54 -3.26 -6.79
C PRO A 13 0.98 -3.74 -5.44
N ALA A 14 1.00 -2.89 -4.39
CA ALA A 14 0.40 -3.19 -3.10
C ALA A 14 -1.15 -3.17 -3.11
N ALA A 15 -1.76 -2.58 -4.14
CA ALA A 15 -3.22 -2.58 -4.31
C ALA A 15 -3.75 -3.87 -4.97
N SER A 16 -2.86 -4.71 -5.51
CA SER A 16 -3.25 -5.91 -6.25
C SER A 16 -3.99 -6.89 -5.33
N GLY A 17 -5.22 -7.27 -5.71
CA GLY A 17 -6.05 -8.19 -4.94
C GLY A 17 -6.79 -7.58 -3.74
N TRP A 18 -6.86 -6.24 -3.65
CA TRP A 18 -7.58 -5.50 -2.59
C TRP A 18 -8.54 -4.45 -3.16
N PRO A 19 -9.62 -4.10 -2.44
CA PRO A 19 -10.30 -2.83 -2.67
C PRO A 19 -9.32 -1.69 -2.40
N SER A 20 -8.93 -0.97 -3.45
CA SER A 20 -7.99 0.16 -3.45
C SER A 20 -8.36 1.33 -2.50
N ALA A 21 -9.50 1.24 -1.81
CA ALA A 21 -9.93 2.15 -0.77
C ALA A 21 -9.43 1.82 0.64
N ALA A 22 -8.96 0.60 0.89
CA ALA A 22 -8.62 0.13 2.24
C ALA A 22 -7.12 0.18 2.58
N ALA A 23 -6.24 0.47 1.61
CA ALA A 23 -4.80 0.43 1.80
C ALA A 23 -4.11 1.78 1.47
N ALA A 24 -3.11 2.12 2.27
CA ALA A 24 -2.22 3.27 2.05
C ALA A 24 -0.78 2.86 2.41
N GLY A 25 0.21 3.42 1.72
CA GLY A 25 1.59 3.03 1.93
C GLY A 25 2.55 3.75 1.01
N LYS A 26 3.85 3.49 1.18
CA LYS A 26 4.93 4.13 0.43
C LYS A 26 6.04 3.13 0.14
N THR A 27 6.61 3.23 -1.06
CA THR A 27 7.81 2.51 -1.45
C THR A 27 9.05 3.22 -0.95
N GLY A 28 10.05 2.44 -0.52
CA GLY A 28 11.42 2.86 -0.28
C GLY A 28 12.39 2.00 -1.09
N THR A 29 13.48 2.59 -1.56
CA THR A 29 14.57 1.87 -2.24
C THR A 29 15.85 2.60 -1.88
N SER A 30 16.86 1.89 -1.40
CA SER A 30 18.17 2.50 -1.09
C SER A 30 18.94 2.80 -2.37
N ASP A 31 20.02 3.54 -2.23
CA ASP A 31 21.02 3.68 -3.29
C ASP A 31 21.59 2.29 -3.68
N ASP A 32 22.08 2.20 -4.92
CA ASP A 32 22.59 0.97 -5.54
C ASP A 32 21.63 -0.23 -5.54
N TYR A 33 20.32 -0.01 -5.34
CA TYR A 33 19.31 -1.09 -5.28
C TYR A 33 19.58 -2.16 -4.21
N ARG A 34 20.24 -1.83 -3.10
CA ARG A 34 20.57 -2.82 -2.05
C ARG A 34 19.35 -3.24 -1.23
N ASP A 35 18.46 -2.28 -0.97
CA ASP A 35 17.26 -2.48 -0.18
C ASP A 35 15.99 -2.12 -0.96
N ALA A 36 14.97 -2.97 -0.83
CA ALA A 36 13.63 -2.72 -1.31
C ALA A 36 12.64 -2.76 -0.14
N TRP A 37 11.96 -1.64 0.11
CA TRP A 37 11.02 -1.49 1.21
C TRP A 37 9.60 -1.17 0.73
N PHE A 38 8.62 -1.68 1.46
CA PHE A 38 7.26 -1.19 1.41
C PHE A 38 6.68 -1.08 2.81
N ALA A 39 6.33 0.13 3.20
CA ALA A 39 5.62 0.41 4.45
C ALA A 39 4.16 0.75 4.14
N GLY A 40 3.23 -0.01 4.69
CA GLY A 40 1.81 0.16 4.41
C GLY A 40 0.92 -0.16 5.59
N TYR A 41 -0.32 0.31 5.52
CA TYR A 41 -1.34 0.03 6.51
C TYR A 41 -2.73 -0.04 5.89
N THR A 42 -3.61 -0.62 6.68
CA THR A 42 -5.06 -0.65 6.54
C THR A 42 -5.66 -0.12 7.85
N PRO A 43 -6.97 0.13 7.95
CA PRO A 43 -7.58 0.54 9.22
C PRO A 43 -7.31 -0.43 10.40
N ALA A 44 -7.14 -1.72 10.11
CA ALA A 44 -7.01 -2.75 11.14
C ALA A 44 -5.56 -3.17 11.44
N MET A 45 -4.61 -2.89 10.54
CA MET A 45 -3.24 -3.40 10.67
C MET A 45 -2.23 -2.57 9.89
N SER A 46 -1.03 -2.43 10.46
CA SER A 46 0.17 -1.91 9.80
C SER A 46 1.20 -3.02 9.57
N CYS A 47 1.95 -2.92 8.49
CA CYS A 47 3.00 -3.88 8.16
C CYS A 47 4.09 -3.19 7.32
N VAL A 48 5.34 -3.59 7.55
CA VAL A 48 6.50 -3.19 6.74
C VAL A 48 7.15 -4.44 6.20
N VAL A 49 7.45 -4.43 4.91
CA VAL A 49 8.22 -5.49 4.24
C VAL A 49 9.54 -4.91 3.75
N TRP A 50 10.61 -5.62 4.06
CA TRP A 50 11.95 -5.42 3.54
C TRP A 50 12.38 -6.61 2.69
N VAL A 51 13.08 -6.32 1.62
CA VAL A 51 13.83 -7.30 0.83
C VAL A 51 15.22 -6.74 0.65
N GLY A 52 16.23 -7.55 0.96
CA GLY A 52 17.64 -7.25 0.82
C GLY A 52 18.44 -8.54 0.86
N LYS A 53 19.74 -8.44 0.62
CA LYS A 53 20.67 -9.56 0.78
C LYS A 53 21.59 -9.27 1.95
N ASP A 54 21.92 -10.30 2.72
CA ASP A 54 22.79 -10.15 3.90
C ASP A 54 24.20 -9.67 3.53
N ASP A 55 24.66 -9.95 2.30
CA ASP A 55 25.93 -9.47 1.75
C ASP A 55 25.88 -8.05 1.16
N ASN A 56 24.72 -7.39 1.24
CA ASN A 56 24.47 -6.04 0.75
C ASN A 56 24.68 -5.87 -0.77
N SER A 57 24.68 -6.96 -1.55
CA SER A 57 24.79 -6.88 -3.00
C SER A 57 23.48 -6.38 -3.65
N PRO A 58 23.54 -5.74 -4.84
CA PRO A 58 22.35 -5.16 -5.47
C PRO A 58 21.23 -6.17 -5.74
N LEU A 59 19.99 -5.70 -5.63
CA LEU A 59 18.76 -6.42 -5.96
C LEU A 59 18.36 -6.20 -7.43
N PRO A 60 17.62 -7.14 -8.05
CA PRO A 60 17.13 -6.99 -9.41
C PRO A 60 15.88 -6.08 -9.52
N GLY A 61 15.58 -5.25 -8.51
CA GLY A 61 14.32 -4.52 -8.45
C GLY A 61 14.22 -3.52 -7.30
N THR A 62 13.06 -2.88 -7.19
CA THR A 62 12.79 -1.80 -6.24
C THR A 62 11.76 -2.21 -5.20
N GLY A 63 11.49 -1.34 -4.22
CA GLY A 63 10.37 -1.50 -3.29
C GLY A 63 9.02 -1.69 -3.98
N ALA A 64 8.84 -1.14 -5.18
CA ALA A 64 7.60 -1.33 -5.96
C ALA A 64 7.48 -2.73 -6.55
N SER A 65 8.57 -3.30 -7.09
CA SER A 65 8.54 -4.59 -7.78
C SER A 65 8.77 -5.80 -6.86
N LEU A 66 9.45 -5.61 -5.73
CA LEU A 66 9.81 -6.69 -4.80
C LEU A 66 8.98 -6.67 -3.52
N ALA A 67 9.03 -5.56 -2.77
CA ALA A 67 8.44 -5.50 -1.44
C ALA A 67 6.92 -5.28 -1.46
N ALA A 68 6.40 -4.41 -2.33
CA ALA A 68 4.97 -4.09 -2.39
C ALA A 68 4.06 -5.29 -2.73
N PRO A 69 4.39 -6.19 -3.68
CA PRO A 69 3.61 -7.39 -3.94
C PRO A 69 3.63 -8.39 -2.77
N LEU A 70 4.78 -8.53 -2.10
CA LEU A 70 4.91 -9.39 -0.91
C LEU A 70 4.06 -8.88 0.24
N TRP A 71 4.08 -7.57 0.48
CA TRP A 71 3.21 -6.92 1.45
C TRP A 71 1.73 -7.19 1.14
N ALA A 72 1.30 -7.03 -0.12
CA ALA A 72 -0.08 -7.32 -0.50
C ALA A 72 -0.47 -8.78 -0.22
N ARG A 73 0.42 -9.73 -0.55
CA ARG A 73 0.19 -11.16 -0.31
C ARG A 73 0.09 -11.47 1.19
N PHE A 74 1.00 -10.96 1.99
CA PHE A 74 1.01 -11.14 3.45
C PHE A 74 -0.27 -10.59 4.08
N MET A 75 -0.61 -9.33 3.79
CA MET A 75 -1.78 -8.70 4.38
C MET A 75 -3.08 -9.45 4.04
N ARG A 76 -3.17 -10.05 2.84
CA ARG A 76 -4.36 -10.83 2.42
C ARG A 76 -4.51 -12.07 3.27
N ALA A 77 -3.40 -12.78 3.50
CA ALA A 77 -3.37 -13.94 4.37
C ALA A 77 -3.68 -13.55 5.82
N ALA A 78 -3.05 -12.48 6.32
CA ALA A 78 -3.23 -12.00 7.69
C ALA A 78 -4.65 -11.50 7.99
N SER A 79 -5.36 -10.97 6.97
CA SER A 79 -6.76 -10.53 7.12
C SER A 79 -7.78 -11.64 6.92
N GLY A 80 -7.35 -12.91 6.76
CA GLY A 80 -8.23 -14.08 6.84
C GLY A 80 -9.41 -14.16 5.85
N ALA A 81 -9.35 -13.46 4.70
CA ALA A 81 -10.42 -13.26 3.69
C ALA A 81 -11.21 -11.93 3.74
N GLY A 82 -10.84 -10.96 4.59
CA GLY A 82 -11.33 -9.59 4.49
C GLY A 82 -10.80 -8.67 5.58
N ILE A 83 -10.32 -7.47 5.23
CA ILE A 83 -10.16 -6.40 6.22
C ILE A 83 -11.56 -6.03 6.71
N PRO A 84 -11.82 -6.01 8.03
CA PRO A 84 -13.04 -5.41 8.55
C PRO A 84 -13.05 -3.95 8.10
N VAL A 85 -13.92 -3.61 7.14
CA VAL A 85 -14.24 -2.20 6.90
C VAL A 85 -14.94 -1.73 8.16
N GLU A 86 -14.37 -0.74 8.83
CA GLU A 86 -14.91 -0.18 10.05
C GLU A 86 -16.42 0.13 9.87
N LYS A 87 -17.27 -0.47 10.71
CA LYS A 87 -18.71 -0.22 10.71
C LYS A 87 -18.93 1.24 11.10
N GLY A 88 -19.14 2.11 10.11
CA GLY A 88 -19.35 3.55 10.33
C GLY A 88 -18.97 4.46 9.16
N VAL A 89 -18.21 3.95 8.18
CA VAL A 89 -17.82 4.76 7.01
C VAL A 89 -18.94 4.77 5.96
N THR A 90 -19.79 5.79 6.00
CA THR A 90 -20.83 6.01 4.98
C THR A 90 -20.30 6.84 3.82
N LYS A 91 -20.27 6.28 2.60
CA LYS A 91 -20.01 7.07 1.39
C LYS A 91 -21.20 8.00 1.12
N ARG A 92 -21.07 9.29 1.45
CA ARG A 92 -22.04 10.32 1.05
C ARG A 92 -21.60 10.95 -0.27
N ARG A 93 -22.50 10.98 -1.25
CA ARG A 93 -22.31 11.77 -2.47
C ARG A 93 -22.58 13.23 -2.10
N VAL A 94 -21.54 14.05 -2.03
CA VAL A 94 -21.68 15.49 -1.81
C VAL A 94 -21.91 16.14 -3.17
N THR A 95 -23.12 16.67 -3.40
CA THR A 95 -23.42 17.47 -4.58
C THR A 95 -22.71 18.81 -4.45
N LYS A 96 -22.02 19.25 -5.51
CA LYS A 96 -21.32 20.54 -5.54
C LYS A 96 -22.30 21.66 -5.22
N TRP A 97 -21.93 22.53 -4.26
CA TRP A 97 -22.72 23.68 -3.82
C TRP A 97 -23.09 24.54 -5.03
N ARG A 98 -24.40 24.71 -5.27
CA ARG A 98 -24.91 25.68 -6.24
C ARG A 98 -25.15 26.97 -5.45
N GLY A 99 -24.30 27.95 -5.67
CA GLY A 99 -24.50 29.27 -5.10
C GLY A 99 -25.81 29.85 -5.58
N VAL A 100 -26.54 30.42 -4.61
CA VAL A 100 -27.69 31.27 -4.88
C VAL A 100 -27.10 32.66 -5.12
N ASN A 101 -27.41 33.23 -6.29
CA ASN A 101 -27.15 34.64 -6.57
C ASN A 101 -28.03 35.53 -5.69
#